data_AF-A0A238ZH21-F1
#
_entry.id   AF-A0A238ZH21-F1
#
_cell.length_a   1.000
_cell.length_b   1.000
_cell.length_c   1.000
_cell.angle_alpha   90.00
_cell.angle_beta   90.00
_cell.angle_gamma   90.00
#
_symmetry.space_group_name_H-M   'P 1'
#
loop_
_entity.id
_entity.type
_entity.pdbx_description
1 polymer ?
#
loop_
_entity_poly.entity_id
_entity_poly.type
_entity_poly.pdbx_seq_one_letter_code
_entity_poly.pdbx_strand_id
1 'polypeptide(L)' 'MTVIEVHDEQEFLTAETTATDLLNAMTAAPTGRNRSRLRDKAIEAWLPLARHLANRYSGRGEPTDDLI' A
#
# COMPACT_ATOMS: atom_id res chain seq x y z
N MET A 1 -31.10 -13.65 13.28
CA MET A 1 -30.85 -12.44 14.09
C MET A 1 -29.42 -12.04 13.80
N THR A 2 -29.25 -11.15 12.82
CA THR A 2 -27.94 -10.82 12.24
C THR A 2 -27.61 -9.40 12.63
N VAL A 3 -26.67 -9.24 13.57
CA VAL A 3 -25.97 -7.98 13.78
C VAL A 3 -24.51 -8.32 13.53
N ILE A 4 -24.11 -8.26 12.27
CA ILE A 4 -22.70 -8.08 11.93
C ILE A 4 -22.45 -6.63 12.30
N GLU A 5 -21.84 -6.40 13.46
CA GLU A 5 -21.27 -5.10 13.80
C GLU A 5 -20.26 -4.76 12.71
N VAL A 6 -20.68 -3.89 11.79
CA VAL A 6 -19.82 -3.18 10.86
C VAL A 6 -18.98 -2.25 11.74
N HIS A 7 -17.92 -2.79 12.33
CA HIS A 7 -16.93 -2.02 13.04
C HIS A 7 -16.39 -0.98 12.05
N ASP A 8 -16.54 0.27 12.45
CA ASP A 8 -16.21 1.47 11.71
C ASP A 8 -14.77 1.38 11.13
N GLU A 9 -14.66 1.20 9.82
CA GLU A 9 -13.38 0.98 9.11
C GLU A 9 -12.50 2.25 8.99
N GLN A 10 -12.72 3.28 9.80
CA GLN A 10 -12.09 4.59 9.63
C GLN A 10 -11.10 5.01 10.73
N GLU A 11 -10.96 4.28 11.84
CA GLU A 11 -10.22 4.81 13.01
C GLU A 11 -8.68 4.64 12.95
N PHE A 12 -8.11 3.87 12.02
CA PHE A 12 -6.67 3.52 12.05
C PHE A 12 -5.78 4.15 10.97
N LEU A 13 -6.31 5.02 10.11
CA LEU A 13 -5.50 5.70 9.08
C LEU A 13 -5.00 7.06 9.56
N THR A 14 -4.07 7.05 10.52
CA THR A 14 -3.37 8.26 10.97
C THR A 14 -2.28 8.68 9.97
N ALA A 15 -1.73 9.88 10.11
CA ALA A 15 -0.62 10.37 9.28
C ALA A 15 0.66 9.49 9.33
N GLU A 16 0.72 8.55 10.28
CA GLU A 16 1.84 7.62 10.47
C GLU A 16 1.57 6.19 9.94
N THR A 17 0.46 5.95 9.22
CA THR A 17 0.19 4.61 8.68
C THR A 17 1.31 4.18 7.72
N THR A 18 1.96 3.05 8.04
CA THR A 18 3.05 2.52 7.22
C THR A 18 2.53 1.76 6.00
N ALA A 19 3.40 1.52 5.02
CA ALA A 19 3.07 0.71 3.85
C ALA A 19 2.68 -0.74 4.22
N THR A 20 3.24 -1.28 5.31
CA THR A 20 2.90 -2.60 5.86
C THR A 20 1.50 -2.59 6.50
N ASP A 21 1.14 -1.53 7.21
CA ASP A 21 -0.19 -1.40 7.82
C ASP A 21 -1.30 -1.34 6.77
N LEU A 22 -1.07 -0.61 5.67
CA LEU A 22 -1.97 -0.56 4.52
C LEU A 22 -2.14 -1.93 3.86
N LEU A 23 -1.06 -2.71 3.76
CA LEU A 23 -1.11 -4.07 3.25
C LEU A 23 -1.92 -4.99 4.16
N ASN A 24 -1.70 -4.92 5.48
CA ASN A 24 -2.44 -5.72 6.47
C ASN A 24 -3.94 -5.35 6.48
N ALA A 25 -4.26 -4.07 6.39
CA ALA A 25 -5.65 -3.63 6.25
C ALA A 25 -6.27 -4.13 4.94
N MET A 26 -5.52 -4.11 3.83
CA MET A 26 -5.99 -4.63 2.55
C MET A 26 -6.29 -6.13 2.60
N THR A 27 -5.44 -6.94 3.24
CA THR A 27 -5.64 -8.40 3.30
C THR A 27 -6.87 -8.77 4.10
N ALA A 28 -7.18 -8.03 5.17
CA ALA A 28 -8.37 -8.19 6.00
C ALA A 28 -9.66 -7.69 5.33
N ALA A 29 -9.57 -6.72 4.40
CA ALA A 29 -10.74 -6.14 3.76
C ALA A 29 -11.43 -7.12 2.77
N PRO A 30 -12.77 -7.20 2.76
CA PRO A 30 -13.53 -7.92 1.74
C PRO A 30 -13.21 -7.43 0.32
N THR A 31 -13.38 -8.31 -0.66
CA THR A 31 -13.20 -7.93 -2.08
C THR A 31 -14.17 -6.82 -2.45
N GLY A 32 -13.66 -5.74 -3.04
CA GLY A 32 -14.48 -4.62 -3.49
C GLY A 32 -13.71 -3.32 -3.50
N ARG A 33 -14.45 -2.21 -3.60
CA ARG A 33 -13.89 -0.86 -3.75
C ARG A 33 -12.93 -0.48 -2.61
N ASN A 34 -13.22 -0.87 -1.35
CA ASN A 34 -12.35 -0.52 -0.23
C ASN A 34 -10.98 -1.22 -0.36
N ARG A 35 -10.98 -2.50 -0.71
CA ARG A 35 -9.74 -3.25 -0.96
C ARG A 35 -8.93 -2.65 -2.11
N SER A 36 -9.58 -2.20 -3.19
CA SER A 36 -8.89 -1.47 -4.28
C SER A 36 -8.25 -0.17 -3.79
N ARG A 37 -8.95 0.61 -2.96
CA ARG A 37 -8.41 1.85 -2.41
C ARG A 37 -7.22 1.61 -1.48
N LEU A 38 -7.29 0.59 -0.63
CA LEU A 38 -6.18 0.20 0.25
C LEU A 38 -4.97 -0.28 -0.56
N ARG A 39 -5.21 -1.00 -1.66
CA ARG A 39 -4.15 -1.39 -2.60
C ARG A 39 -3.42 -0.19 -3.17
N ASP A 40 -4.16 0.77 -3.71
CA ASP A 40 -3.56 1.93 -4.39
C ASP A 40 -2.73 2.77 -3.39
N LYS A 41 -3.24 2.96 -2.16
CA LYS A 41 -2.48 3.58 -1.06
C LYS A 41 -1.21 2.80 -0.69
N ALA A 42 -1.31 1.47 -0.59
CA ALA A 42 -0.14 0.64 -0.27
C ALA A 42 0.93 0.76 -1.35
N ILE A 43 0.55 0.76 -2.63
CA ILE A 43 1.46 0.96 -3.77
C ILE A 43 2.17 2.30 -3.64
N GLU A 44 1.44 3.40 -3.45
CA GLU A 44 2.01 4.74 -3.28
C GLU A 44 2.99 4.81 -2.10
N ALA A 45 2.64 4.20 -0.97
CA ALA A 45 3.49 4.18 0.21
C ALA A 45 4.80 3.40 0.02
N TRP A 46 4.85 2.44 -0.91
CA TRP A 46 6.07 1.69 -1.25
C TRP A 46 6.95 2.37 -2.31
N LEU A 47 6.46 3.41 -3.01
CA LEU A 47 7.22 4.08 -4.06
C LEU A 47 8.60 4.63 -3.59
N PRO A 48 8.76 5.20 -2.39
CA PRO A 48 10.07 5.65 -1.93
C PRO A 48 11.10 4.51 -1.82
N LEU A 49 10.69 3.31 -1.38
CA LEU A 49 11.59 2.16 -1.35
C LEU A 49 11.91 1.67 -2.77
N ALA A 50 10.91 1.59 -3.65
CA ALA A 50 11.13 1.22 -5.04
C ALA A 50 12.15 2.18 -5.71
N ARG A 51 12.02 3.49 -5.48
CA ARG A 51 13.01 4.49 -5.92
C ARG A 51 14.39 4.28 -5.32
N HIS A 52 14.47 3.96 -4.03
CA HIS A 52 15.74 3.66 -3.38
C HIS A 52 16.42 2.43 -4.00
N LEU A 53 15.66 1.37 -4.28
CA LEU A 53 16.16 0.16 -4.95
C LEU A 53 16.61 0.46 -6.38
N ALA A 54 15.82 1.18 -7.17
CA ALA A 54 16.17 1.59 -8.53
C ALA A 54 17.51 2.35 -8.56
N ASN A 55 17.69 3.33 -7.66
CA ASN A 55 18.94 4.08 -7.55
C ASN A 55 20.13 3.17 -7.21
N ARG A 56 19.95 2.18 -6.32
CA ARG A 56 21.01 1.25 -5.92
C ARG A 56 21.50 0.36 -7.08
N TYR A 57 20.62 0.00 -8.00
CA TYR A 57 20.95 -0.86 -9.14
C TYR A 57 21.18 -0.09 -10.45
N SER A 58 21.04 1.24 -10.43
CA SER A 58 21.35 2.11 -11.55
C SER A 58 22.84 2.03 -11.99
N GLY A 59 23.12 2.49 -13.20
CA GLY A 59 24.49 2.56 -13.74
C GLY A 59 25.05 1.22 -14.24
N ARG A 60 24.20 0.22 -14.49
CA ARG A 60 24.59 -1.12 -14.97
C ARG A 60 24.28 -1.41 -16.44
N GLY A 61 23.91 -0.38 -17.20
CA GLY A 61 23.58 -0.48 -18.64
C GLY A 61 22.12 -0.24 -18.99
N GLU A 62 21.22 -0.17 -18.00
CA GLU A 62 19.81 0.21 -18.17
C GLU A 62 19.52 1.61 -17.60
N PRO A 63 18.63 2.40 -18.23
CA PRO A 63 18.16 3.69 -17.70
C PRO A 63 17.48 3.52 -16.35
N THR A 64 17.69 4.47 -15.42
CA THR A 64 17.05 4.43 -14.09
C THR A 64 15.53 4.45 -14.17
N ASP A 65 14.94 5.09 -15.18
CA ASP A 65 13.49 5.18 -15.38
C ASP A 65 12.84 3.82 -15.69
N ASP A 66 13.60 2.86 -16.25
CA ASP A 66 13.11 1.50 -16.52
C ASP A 66 13.18 0.60 -15.27
N LEU A 67 13.88 1.04 -14.21
CA LEU A 67 14.01 0.31 -12.94
C LEU A 67 12.90 0.67 -11.93
N ILE A 68 11.90 1.44 -12.35
CA ILE A 68 10.92 2.13 -11.50
C ILE A 68 9.50 1.65 -11.79
#